data_AF-A0A382GYC8-F1
#
_entry.id   AF-A0A382GYC8-F1
#
_cell.length_a   1.000
_cell.length_b   1.000
_cell.length_c   1.000
_cell.angle_alpha   90.00
_cell.angle_beta   90.00
_cell.angle_gamma   90.00
#
_symmetry.space_group_name_H-M   'P 1'
#
loop_
_entity.id
_entity.type
_entity.pdbx_description
1 polymer ?
#
loop_
_entity_poly.entity_id
_entity_poly.type
_entity_poly.pdbx_seq_one_letter_code
_entity_poly.pdbx_strand_id
1 'polypeptide(L)'
;MVLVVCLGAPVSIWMVGSTEITWSFFPIGVGLPFVLLVLGNAAVKRLRRPLALTPPEMVTIVIMGLVASGIPIFMVGLLLSIPSKPFYGATPENDWAGSIQPFLPDWAIPSPQGGAMRYFYEGLPQGAAIPWDAWLGPLAWWLSLILAIYFLCFCVVVILRRQWMEHERL
;
A
#
# COMPACT_ATOMS: atom_id res chain seq x y z
N MET A 1 7.50 9.99 17.66
CA MET A 1 7.05 10.48 16.34
C MET A 1 6.10 9.49 15.66
N VAL A 2 6.49 8.24 15.41
CA VAL A 2 5.61 7.22 14.79
C VAL A 2 4.27 7.09 15.53
N LEU A 3 4.29 6.96 16.87
CA LEU A 3 3.07 6.92 17.68
C LEU A 3 2.18 8.16 17.53
N VAL A 4 2.77 9.35 17.38
CA VAL A 4 2.01 10.60 17.20
C VAL A 4 1.33 10.62 15.83
N VAL A 5 2.00 10.14 14.78
CA VAL A 5 1.40 10.02 13.44
C VAL A 5 0.32 8.94 13.43
N CYS A 6 0.61 7.77 14.03
CA CYS A 6 -0.31 6.64 14.10
C CYS A 6 -1.57 6.93 14.94
N LEU A 7 -1.49 7.78 15.96
CA LEU A 7 -2.66 8.20 16.76
C LEU A 7 -3.33 9.44 16.19
N GLY A 8 -2.55 10.40 15.69
CA GLY A 8 -3.05 11.66 15.16
C GLY A 8 -3.85 11.48 13.86
N ALA A 9 -3.40 10.61 12.96
CA ALA A 9 -4.09 10.40 11.69
C ALA A 9 -5.53 9.84 11.88
N PRO A 10 -5.76 8.74 12.61
CA PRO A 10 -7.12 8.25 12.85
C PRO A 10 -8.02 9.28 13.54
N VAL A 11 -7.51 10.05 14.50
CA VAL A 11 -8.28 11.10 15.16
C VAL A 11 -8.69 12.20 14.17
N SER A 12 -7.75 12.65 13.33
CA SER A 12 -8.01 13.67 12.30
C SER A 12 -9.10 13.22 11.32
N ILE A 13 -9.09 11.94 10.96
CA ILE A 13 -10.02 11.35 9.99
C ILE A 13 -11.39 11.13 10.63
N TRP A 14 -11.43 10.35 11.69
CA TRP A 14 -12.67 9.80 12.24
C TRP A 14 -13.38 10.75 13.20
N MET A 15 -12.64 11.64 13.88
CA MET A 15 -13.24 12.59 14.83
C MET A 15 -13.36 14.00 14.25
N VAL A 16 -12.32 14.49 13.56
CA VAL A 16 -12.28 15.87 13.05
C VAL A 16 -12.95 15.98 11.67
N GLY A 17 -13.09 14.86 10.93
CA GLY A 17 -13.63 14.88 9.57
C GLY A 17 -12.77 15.65 8.57
N SER A 18 -11.48 15.81 8.89
CA SER A 18 -10.53 16.50 8.02
C SER A 18 -10.24 15.67 6.77
N THR A 19 -9.78 16.33 5.70
CA THR A 19 -9.30 15.63 4.50
C THR A 19 -8.18 14.66 4.88
N GLU A 20 -8.19 13.48 4.27
CA GLU A 20 -7.23 12.40 4.47
C GLU A 20 -5.81 12.81 4.04
N ILE A 21 -5.11 13.57 4.90
CA ILE A 21 -3.74 14.03 4.65
C ILE A 21 -2.79 12.83 4.47
N THR A 22 -3.10 11.72 5.12
CA THR A 22 -2.35 10.46 5.07
C THR A 22 -2.47 9.71 3.73
N TRP A 23 -3.55 9.92 2.97
CA TRP A 23 -3.76 9.27 1.66
C TRP A 23 -3.55 10.19 0.46
N SER A 24 -3.73 11.51 0.63
CA SER A 24 -3.88 12.44 -0.50
C SER A 24 -2.60 13.23 -0.86
N PHE A 25 -1.51 13.09 -0.08
CA PHE A 25 -0.28 13.86 -0.25
C PHE A 25 0.96 12.97 -0.19
N PHE A 26 2.15 13.57 -0.37
CA PHE A 26 3.43 12.90 -0.13
C PHE A 26 3.38 12.15 1.21
N PRO A 27 3.72 10.85 1.27
CA PRO A 27 3.51 10.03 2.46
C PRO A 27 4.10 10.71 3.69
N ILE A 28 3.25 11.24 4.57
CA ILE A 28 3.71 12.05 5.71
C ILE A 28 4.59 11.23 6.66
N GLY A 29 4.35 9.91 6.70
CA GLY A 29 5.17 8.92 7.40
C GLY A 29 6.59 8.76 6.84
N VAL A 30 6.88 9.29 5.65
CA VAL A 30 8.22 9.37 5.05
C VAL A 30 8.72 10.81 5.07
N GLY A 31 7.88 11.78 4.71
CA GLY A 31 8.27 13.18 4.53
C GLY A 31 8.76 13.85 5.79
N LEU A 32 8.01 13.73 6.88
CA LEU A 32 8.41 14.31 8.16
C LEU A 32 9.73 13.70 8.69
N PRO A 33 9.89 12.36 8.79
CA PRO A 33 11.18 11.77 9.14
C PRO A 33 12.31 12.21 8.21
N PHE A 34 12.05 12.32 6.91
CA PHE A 34 13.08 12.72 5.95
C PHE A 34 13.51 14.18 6.15
N VAL A 35 12.59 15.11 6.40
CA VAL A 35 12.94 16.51 6.75
C VAL A 35 13.77 16.56 8.03
N LEU A 36 13.37 15.81 9.07
CA LEU A 36 14.14 15.73 10.32
C LEU A 36 15.53 15.12 10.09
N LEU A 37 15.64 14.13 9.20
CA LEU A 37 16.91 13.53 8.80
C LEU A 37 17.80 14.55 8.09
N VAL A 38 17.26 15.37 7.19
CA VAL A 38 17.99 16.45 6.50
C VAL A 38 18.54 17.46 7.51
N LEU A 39 17.68 17.94 8.41
CA LEU A 39 18.07 18.91 9.45
C LEU A 39 19.09 18.32 10.42
N GLY A 40 18.88 17.07 10.84
CA GLY A 40 19.82 16.33 11.68
C GLY A 40 21.17 16.13 10.99
N ASN A 41 21.17 15.75 9.71
CA ASN A 41 22.39 15.57 8.92
C ASN A 41 23.15 16.90 8.74
N ALA A 42 22.45 18.03 8.56
CA ALA A 42 23.07 19.34 8.51
C ALA A 42 23.76 19.71 9.85
N ALA A 43 23.14 19.38 10.98
CA ALA A 43 23.73 19.57 12.30
C ALA A 43 24.96 18.66 12.52
N VAL A 44 24.86 17.38 12.15
CA VAL A 44 26.00 16.44 12.22
C VAL A 44 27.14 16.91 11.33
N LYS A 45 26.88 17.40 10.12
CA LYS A 45 27.91 17.93 9.21
C LYS A 45 28.64 19.14 9.80
N ARG A 46 27.97 19.95 10.64
CA ARG A 46 28.58 21.08 11.36
C ARG A 46 29.45 20.65 12.53
N LEU A 47 29.11 19.55 13.20
CA LEU A 47 29.82 19.08 14.39
C LEU A 47 30.91 18.05 14.07
N ARG A 48 30.60 17.07 13.20
CA ARG A 48 31.46 15.94 12.81
C ARG A 48 31.17 15.50 11.36
N ARG A 49 31.84 16.14 10.40
CA ARG A 49 31.75 15.82 8.96
C ARG A 49 31.85 14.33 8.59
N PRO A 50 32.73 13.50 9.16
CA PRO A 50 32.86 12.10 8.73
C PRO A 50 31.66 11.22 9.11
N LEU A 51 30.77 11.68 10.00
CA LEU A 51 29.55 10.96 10.38
C LEU A 51 28.31 11.44 9.62
N ALA A 52 28.44 12.45 8.75
CA ALA A 52 27.32 12.99 7.98
C ALA A 52 26.99 12.08 6.80
N LEU A 53 25.70 11.84 6.59
CA LEU A 53 25.18 11.13 5.44
C LEU A 53 25.47 11.89 4.16
N THR A 54 25.86 11.14 3.14
CA THR A 54 26.09 11.59 1.78
C THR A 54 24.75 11.74 1.03
N PRO A 55 24.70 12.56 -0.03
CA PRO A 55 23.49 12.70 -0.84
C PRO A 55 22.93 11.36 -1.37
N PRO A 56 23.76 10.41 -1.88
CA PRO A 56 23.26 9.10 -2.30
C PRO A 56 22.62 8.29 -1.16
N GLU A 57 23.17 8.34 0.05
CA GLU A 57 22.58 7.67 1.22
C GLU A 57 21.21 8.28 1.57
N MET A 58 21.09 9.61 1.54
CA MET A 58 19.81 10.28 1.79
C MET A 58 18.76 9.93 0.72
N VAL A 59 19.15 9.91 -0.55
CA VAL A 59 18.29 9.49 -1.67
C VAL A 59 17.85 8.03 -1.49
N THR A 60 18.76 7.15 -1.09
CA THR A 60 18.42 5.74 -0.84
C THR A 60 17.43 5.60 0.32
N ILE A 61 17.64 6.32 1.43
CA ILE A 61 16.74 6.29 2.58
C ILE A 61 15.33 6.76 2.22
N VAL A 62 15.19 7.86 1.47
CA VAL A 62 13.86 8.35 1.08
C VAL A 62 13.18 7.40 0.11
N ILE A 63 13.90 6.81 -0.85
CA ILE A 63 13.36 5.80 -1.78
C ILE A 63 12.88 4.58 -0.98
N MET A 64 13.70 4.04 -0.08
CA MET A 64 13.30 2.90 0.75
C MET A 64 12.09 3.24 1.63
N GLY A 65 12.03 4.45 2.19
CA GLY A 65 10.88 4.92 2.97
C GLY A 65 9.59 5.00 2.12
N LEU A 66 9.68 5.52 0.90
CA LEU A 66 8.54 5.59 -0.03
C LEU A 66 8.05 4.20 -0.41
N VAL A 67 8.96 3.28 -0.75
CA VAL A 67 8.64 1.88 -1.05
C VAL A 67 7.97 1.20 0.14
N ALA A 68 8.55 1.35 1.34
CA ALA A 68 8.03 0.74 2.57
C ALA A 68 6.69 1.32 3.02
N SER A 69 6.39 2.59 2.71
CA SER A 69 5.11 3.21 3.08
C SER A 69 3.99 2.87 2.09
N GLY A 70 4.27 2.78 0.80
CA GLY A 70 3.26 2.52 -0.22
C GLY A 70 2.87 1.05 -0.33
N ILE A 71 3.83 0.14 -0.43
CA ILE A 71 3.58 -1.25 -0.83
C ILE A 71 2.69 -2.03 0.17
N PRO A 72 2.91 -1.98 1.50
CA PRO A 72 2.19 -2.87 2.42
C PRO A 72 0.68 -2.66 2.46
N ILE A 73 0.21 -1.41 2.42
CA ILE A 73 -1.23 -1.08 2.49
C ILE A 73 -1.96 -1.65 1.27
N PHE A 74 -1.42 -1.41 0.07
CA PHE A 74 -2.04 -1.86 -1.16
C PHE A 74 -1.88 -3.37 -1.38
N MET A 75 -0.70 -3.94 -1.09
CA MET A 75 -0.42 -5.36 -1.34
C MET A 75 -0.96 -6.30 -0.30
N VAL A 76 -1.00 -5.93 0.97
CA VAL A 76 -1.43 -6.85 2.04
C VAL A 76 -2.88 -6.60 2.41
N GLY A 77 -3.29 -5.33 2.54
CA GLY A 77 -4.65 -4.98 2.97
C GLY A 77 -5.67 -5.07 1.84
N LEU A 78 -5.41 -4.37 0.72
CA LEU A 78 -6.40 -4.24 -0.35
C LEU A 78 -6.47 -5.46 -1.27
N LEU A 79 -5.34 -6.08 -1.58
CA LEU A 79 -5.29 -7.26 -2.43
C LEU A 79 -6.15 -8.43 -1.93
N LEU A 80 -6.23 -8.61 -0.61
CA LEU A 80 -7.05 -9.67 0.00
C LEU A 80 -8.49 -9.21 0.28
N SER A 81 -8.67 -7.95 0.66
CA SER A 81 -10.00 -7.44 1.04
C SER A 81 -10.90 -7.13 -0.15
N ILE A 82 -10.36 -6.61 -1.27
CA ILE A 82 -11.19 -6.27 -2.44
C ILE A 82 -11.86 -7.52 -3.03
N PRO A 83 -11.15 -8.63 -3.28
CA PRO A 83 -11.79 -9.83 -3.83
C PRO A 83 -12.78 -10.49 -2.87
N SER A 84 -12.57 -10.40 -1.55
CA SER A 84 -13.42 -11.07 -0.56
C SER A 84 -14.66 -10.26 -0.14
N LYS A 85 -14.62 -8.93 -0.29
CA LYS A 85 -15.72 -8.03 0.11
C LYS A 85 -17.08 -8.34 -0.49
N PRO A 86 -17.23 -8.60 -1.81
CA PRO A 86 -18.55 -8.79 -2.43
C PRO A 86 -19.38 -9.92 -1.84
N PHE A 87 -18.73 -10.94 -1.26
CA PHE A 87 -19.40 -12.05 -0.60
C PHE A 87 -19.42 -11.89 0.93
N TYR A 88 -18.30 -11.50 1.55
CA TYR A 88 -18.26 -11.35 3.02
C TYR A 88 -19.09 -10.16 3.53
N GLY A 89 -19.09 -9.05 2.79
CA GLY A 89 -19.79 -7.81 3.14
C GLY A 89 -21.17 -7.66 2.50
N ALA A 90 -21.73 -8.71 1.91
CA ALA A 90 -23.07 -8.66 1.32
C ALA A 90 -24.13 -8.53 2.41
N THR A 91 -25.03 -7.55 2.28
CA THR A 91 -26.18 -7.37 3.16
C THR A 91 -27.45 -7.17 2.33
N PRO A 92 -28.64 -7.38 2.89
CA PRO A 92 -29.89 -7.12 2.18
C PRO A 92 -30.00 -5.68 1.66
N GLU A 93 -29.41 -4.71 2.37
CA GLU A 93 -29.48 -3.29 2.04
C GLU A 93 -28.60 -2.90 0.84
N ASN A 94 -27.47 -3.59 0.63
CA ASN A 94 -26.59 -3.33 -0.52
C ASN A 94 -26.90 -4.20 -1.74
N ASP A 95 -27.69 -5.26 -1.57
CA ASP A 95 -28.10 -6.21 -2.60
C ASP A 95 -26.95 -6.71 -3.48
N TRP A 96 -25.75 -6.90 -2.92
CA TRP A 96 -24.61 -7.38 -3.68
C TRP A 96 -24.80 -8.81 -4.20
N ALA A 97 -25.62 -9.61 -3.52
CA ALA A 97 -25.99 -10.95 -3.95
C ALA A 97 -26.74 -10.97 -5.29
N GLY A 98 -27.67 -10.03 -5.51
CA GLY A 98 -28.40 -9.90 -6.77
C GLY A 98 -27.64 -9.10 -7.83
N SER A 99 -26.96 -8.03 -7.41
CA SER A 99 -26.44 -7.01 -8.34
C SER A 99 -24.97 -7.16 -8.73
N ILE A 100 -24.13 -7.82 -7.91
CA ILE A 100 -22.68 -7.90 -8.11
C ILE A 100 -22.22 -9.34 -8.29
N GLN A 101 -22.52 -10.21 -7.33
CA GLN A 101 -22.01 -11.59 -7.28
C GLN A 101 -22.20 -12.39 -8.58
N PRO A 102 -23.34 -12.29 -9.30
CA PRO A 102 -23.55 -13.05 -10.54
C PRO A 102 -22.62 -12.66 -11.70
N PHE A 103 -22.00 -11.49 -11.65
CA PHE A 103 -21.13 -10.97 -12.70
C PHE A 103 -19.64 -11.11 -12.36
N LEU A 104 -19.32 -11.60 -11.16
CA LEU A 104 -17.95 -11.78 -10.73
C LEU A 104 -17.39 -13.07 -11.34
N PRO A 105 -16.23 -13.03 -12.02
CA PRO A 105 -15.62 -14.23 -12.54
C PRO A 105 -14.99 -15.07 -11.42
N ASP A 106 -15.23 -16.38 -11.48
CA ASP A 106 -14.75 -17.36 -10.48
C ASP A 106 -13.21 -17.41 -10.35
N TRP A 107 -12.47 -16.99 -11.38
CA TRP A 107 -11.00 -16.97 -11.35
C TRP A 107 -10.42 -15.74 -10.64
N ALA A 108 -11.19 -14.67 -10.47
CA ALA A 108 -10.71 -13.41 -9.88
C ALA A 108 -11.03 -13.27 -8.40
N ILE A 109 -11.92 -14.11 -7.88
CA ILE A 109 -12.51 -14.03 -6.55
C ILE A 109 -12.32 -15.38 -5.86
N PRO A 110 -11.99 -15.44 -4.56
CA PRO A 110 -11.94 -16.71 -3.85
C PRO A 110 -13.26 -17.47 -3.96
N SER A 111 -13.20 -18.79 -3.82
CA SER A 111 -14.44 -19.58 -3.76
C SER A 111 -15.29 -19.13 -2.55
N PRO A 112 -16.60 -18.85 -2.74
CA PRO A 112 -17.50 -18.54 -1.63
C PRO A 112 -17.82 -19.79 -0.79
N GLN A 113 -17.51 -20.98 -1.29
CA GLN A 113 -17.65 -22.24 -0.57
C GLN A 113 -16.49 -22.42 0.44
N GLY A 114 -16.74 -23.12 1.54
CA GLY A 114 -15.67 -23.48 2.51
C GLY A 114 -15.24 -22.38 3.47
N GLY A 115 -15.77 -21.16 3.36
CA GLY A 115 -15.57 -20.09 4.35
C GLY A 115 -14.22 -19.36 4.27
N ALA A 116 -13.44 -19.55 3.20
CA ALA A 116 -12.10 -18.97 3.05
C ALA A 116 -12.06 -17.44 3.22
N MET A 117 -13.06 -16.74 2.67
CA MET A 117 -13.20 -15.29 2.84
C MET A 117 -13.54 -14.90 4.27
N ARG A 118 -14.39 -15.68 4.94
CA ARG A 118 -14.78 -15.44 6.33
C ARG A 118 -13.59 -15.60 7.28
N TYR A 119 -12.78 -16.65 7.09
CA TYR A 119 -11.58 -16.88 7.92
C TYR A 119 -10.53 -15.78 7.77
N PHE A 120 -10.47 -15.08 6.63
CA PHE A 120 -9.61 -13.92 6.46
C PHE A 120 -9.99 -12.76 7.40
N TYR A 121 -11.29 -12.55 7.65
CA TYR A 121 -11.78 -11.47 8.50
C TYR A 121 -11.96 -11.86 9.97
N GLU A 122 -12.50 -13.04 10.23
CA GLU A 122 -12.87 -13.51 11.58
C GLU A 122 -11.76 -14.34 12.24
N GLY A 123 -10.74 -14.72 11.48
CA GLY A 123 -9.69 -15.63 11.94
C GLY A 123 -9.97 -17.09 11.59
N LEU A 124 -8.90 -17.86 11.53
CA LEU A 124 -8.95 -19.28 11.20
C LEU A 124 -9.34 -20.10 12.44
N PRO A 125 -10.22 -21.11 12.32
CA PRO A 125 -10.51 -22.03 13.42
C PRO A 125 -9.25 -22.71 13.95
N GLN A 126 -9.22 -23.00 15.25
CA GLN A 126 -8.05 -23.60 15.88
C GLN A 126 -7.76 -24.98 15.27
N GLY A 127 -6.53 -25.17 14.77
CA GLY A 127 -6.10 -26.41 14.13
C GLY A 127 -6.51 -26.59 12.67
N ALA A 128 -7.26 -25.65 12.08
CA ALA A 128 -7.54 -25.67 10.65
C ALA A 128 -6.31 -25.21 9.84
N ALA A 129 -6.17 -25.74 8.63
CA ALA A 129 -5.16 -25.30 7.67
C ALA A 129 -5.66 -24.08 6.88
N ILE A 130 -4.75 -23.24 6.40
CA ILE A 130 -5.09 -22.10 5.55
C ILE A 130 -5.64 -22.64 4.21
N PRO A 131 -6.82 -22.19 3.75
CA PRO A 131 -7.45 -22.67 2.51
C PRO A 131 -6.79 -22.05 1.27
N TRP A 132 -5.55 -22.44 0.97
CA TRP A 132 -4.77 -21.88 -0.14
C TRP A 132 -5.39 -22.13 -1.52
N ASP A 133 -6.10 -23.23 -1.68
CA ASP A 133 -6.84 -23.60 -2.88
C ASP A 133 -7.83 -22.52 -3.32
N ALA A 134 -8.52 -21.89 -2.36
CA ALA A 134 -9.44 -20.79 -2.65
C ALA A 134 -8.72 -19.48 -3.05
N TRP A 135 -7.46 -19.28 -2.65
CA TRP A 135 -6.76 -18.00 -2.81
C TRP A 135 -5.71 -17.98 -3.91
N LEU A 136 -5.03 -19.09 -4.20
CA LEU A 136 -3.90 -19.12 -5.13
C LEU A 136 -4.28 -18.65 -6.53
N GLY A 137 -5.41 -19.11 -7.07
CA GLY A 137 -5.91 -18.71 -8.39
C GLY A 137 -6.17 -17.20 -8.49
N PRO A 138 -7.05 -16.65 -7.65
CA PRO A 138 -7.30 -15.20 -7.59
C PRO A 138 -6.02 -14.40 -7.39
N LEU A 139 -5.19 -14.75 -6.40
CA LEU A 139 -3.95 -14.03 -6.11
C LEU A 139 -2.99 -14.03 -7.29
N ALA A 140 -2.85 -15.13 -8.02
CA ALA A 140 -2.01 -15.18 -9.21
C ALA A 140 -2.46 -14.17 -10.27
N TRP A 141 -3.76 -14.08 -10.55
CA TRP A 141 -4.31 -13.13 -11.52
C TRP A 141 -4.14 -11.69 -11.06
N TRP A 142 -4.49 -11.38 -9.81
CA TRP A 142 -4.33 -10.04 -9.27
C TRP A 142 -2.86 -9.60 -9.24
N LEU A 143 -1.94 -10.46 -8.79
CA LEU A 143 -0.51 -10.16 -8.80
C LEU A 143 0.03 -9.97 -10.22
N SER A 144 -0.44 -10.74 -11.19
CA SER A 144 -0.05 -10.55 -12.60
C SER A 144 -0.44 -9.17 -13.13
N LEU A 145 -1.66 -8.72 -12.82
CA LEU A 145 -2.15 -7.39 -13.19
C LEU A 145 -1.31 -6.29 -12.51
N ILE A 146 -1.06 -6.43 -11.21
CA ILE A 146 -0.25 -5.49 -10.43
C ILE A 146 1.17 -5.38 -11.02
N LEU A 147 1.81 -6.52 -11.32
CA LEU A 147 3.14 -6.54 -11.90
C LEU A 147 3.16 -5.90 -13.30
N ALA A 148 2.14 -6.14 -14.12
CA ALA A 148 2.02 -5.50 -15.43
C ALA A 148 1.88 -3.98 -15.31
N ILE A 149 1.11 -3.48 -14.35
CA ILE A 149 0.97 -2.04 -14.08
C ILE A 149 2.30 -1.45 -13.60
N TYR A 150 2.98 -2.09 -12.65
CA TYR A 150 4.29 -1.63 -12.20
C TYR A 150 5.32 -1.63 -13.32
N PHE A 151 5.31 -2.64 -14.18
CA PHE A 151 6.17 -2.71 -15.35
C PHE A 151 5.88 -1.56 -16.33
N LEU A 152 4.60 -1.29 -16.61
CA LEU A 152 4.20 -0.14 -17.43
C LEU A 152 4.69 1.19 -16.83
N CYS A 153 4.45 1.41 -15.53
CA CYS A 153 4.94 2.60 -14.83
C CYS A 153 6.46 2.73 -14.92
N PHE A 154 7.18 1.62 -14.77
CA PHE A 154 8.63 1.58 -14.93
C PHE A 154 9.06 1.95 -16.35
N CYS A 155 8.41 1.40 -17.38
CA CYS A 155 8.66 1.77 -18.77
C CYS A 155 8.43 3.26 -19.02
N VAL A 156 7.35 3.83 -18.50
CA VAL A 156 7.05 5.27 -18.60
C VAL A 156 8.16 6.10 -17.96
N VAL A 157 8.60 5.75 -16.74
CA VAL A 157 9.71 6.44 -16.07
C VAL A 157 11.00 6.35 -16.89
N VAL A 158 11.31 5.20 -17.48
CA VAL A 158 12.50 5.02 -18.33
C VAL A 158 12.46 5.90 -19.58
N ILE A 159 11.29 5.98 -20.24
CA ILE A 159 11.10 6.83 -21.42
C ILE A 159 11.24 8.31 -21.05
N LEU A 160 10.54 8.75 -19.99
CA LEU A 160 10.54 10.15 -19.55
C LEU A 160 11.87 10.58 -18.93
N ARG A 161 12.64 9.66 -18.34
CA ARG A 161 13.96 9.94 -17.75
C ARG A 161 14.86 10.68 -18.73
N ARG A 162 14.87 10.27 -20.01
CA ARG A 162 15.75 10.90 -21.00
C ARG A 162 15.33 12.34 -21.31
N GLN A 163 14.02 12.58 -21.45
CA GLN A 163 13.48 13.92 -21.64
C GLN A 163 13.82 14.83 -20.44
N TRP A 164 13.61 14.35 -19.22
CA TRP A 164 13.85 15.12 -18.00
C TRP A 164 15.32 15.49 -17.81
N MET A 165 16.23 14.55 -18.04
CA MET A 165 17.66 14.78 -17.87
C MET A 165 18.24 15.69 -18.96
N GLU A 166 17.83 15.52 -20.22
CA GLU A 166 18.46 16.21 -21.36
C GLU A 166 17.82 17.58 -21.65
N HIS A 167 16.50 17.71 -21.52
CA HIS A 167 15.75 18.89 -21.97
C HIS A 167 15.23 19.75 -20.82
N GLU A 168 14.80 19.15 -19.71
CA GLU A 168 14.20 19.88 -18.58
C GLU A 168 15.20 20.17 -17.44
N ARG A 169 16.39 19.55 -17.45
CA ARG A 169 17.49 19.76 -16.47
C ARG A 169 17.03 19.76 -15.01
N LEU A 170 16.17 18.79 -14.65
CA LEU A 170 15.83 18.49 -13.26
C LEU A 170 16.88 17.58 -12.61
#